data_AF-A0A242MDZ0-F1
#
_entry.id   AF-A0A242MDZ0-F1
#
_cell.length_a   1.000
_cell.length_b   1.000
_cell.length_c   1.000
_cell.angle_alpha   90.00
_cell.angle_beta   90.00
_cell.angle_gamma   90.00
#
_symmetry.space_group_name_H-M   'P 1'
#
loop_
_entity.id
_entity.type
_entity.pdbx_description
1 polymer ?
#
loop_
_entity_poly.entity_id
_entity_poly.type
_entity_poly.pdbx_seq_one_letter_code
_entity_poly.pdbx_strand_id
1 'polypeptide(L)'
;MGDAWQCKPCQDKKLAPVEPVSKTKKKLTAKLPPHVQDVVDGATINVKSYDEENGYRVLVNTSLMGHFYIADDLTGRVEKAFPGLNESQVQRVIAMFVARGKAAIARARLPGKPKRNFVTDWD
;
A
#
# COMPACT_ATOMS: atom_id res chain seq x y z
N MET A 1 15.61 -34.04 -9.00
CA MET A 1 15.79 -33.02 -10.05
C MET A 1 14.54 -33.02 -10.91
N GLY A 2 13.88 -31.88 -11.12
CA GLY A 2 12.68 -31.79 -11.95
C GLY A 2 12.84 -30.64 -12.93
N ASP A 3 13.08 -30.97 -14.20
CA ASP A 3 13.36 -30.03 -15.28
C ASP A 3 12.15 -29.13 -15.59
N ALA A 4 12.41 -27.83 -15.66
CA ALA A 4 11.46 -26.82 -16.08
C ALA A 4 11.21 -26.94 -17.60
N TRP A 5 10.02 -27.38 -17.99
CA TRP A 5 9.64 -27.48 -19.40
C TRP A 5 9.51 -26.09 -20.04
N GLN A 6 10.41 -25.76 -20.96
CA GLN A 6 10.33 -24.57 -21.81
C GLN A 6 9.68 -24.90 -23.17
N CYS A 7 8.90 -23.94 -23.68
CA CYS A 7 8.21 -24.05 -24.96
C CYS A 7 9.20 -24.05 -26.15
N LYS A 8 8.92 -24.78 -27.25
CA LYS A 8 9.77 -24.79 -28.47
C LYS A 8 10.06 -23.37 -29.03
N PRO A 9 9.10 -22.43 -29.09
CA PRO A 9 9.38 -21.04 -29.48
C PRO A 9 10.36 -20.29 -28.56
N CYS A 10 10.44 -20.70 -27.29
CA CYS A 10 11.29 -20.09 -26.27
C CYS A 10 12.76 -20.50 -26.43
N GLN A 11 13.01 -21.75 -26.85
CA GLN A 11 14.35 -22.27 -27.13
C GLN A 11 14.98 -21.64 -28.39
N ASP A 12 14.17 -21.43 -29.43
CA ASP A 12 14.61 -20.88 -30.72
C ASP A 12 15.14 -19.43 -30.58
N LYS A 13 14.58 -18.66 -29.64
CA LYS A 13 15.00 -17.28 -29.34
C LYS A 13 16.19 -17.16 -28.38
N LYS A 14 16.82 -18.27 -27.97
CA LYS A 14 17.89 -18.31 -26.94
C LYS A 14 17.52 -17.54 -25.67
N LEU A 15 16.24 -17.56 -25.29
CA LEU A 15 15.80 -16.92 -24.06
C LEU A 15 16.18 -17.83 -22.90
N ALA A 16 17.06 -17.35 -22.03
CA ALA A 16 17.45 -18.07 -20.83
C ALA A 16 16.19 -18.54 -20.07
N PRO A 17 16.20 -19.76 -19.50
CA PRO A 17 15.18 -20.19 -18.55
C PRO A 17 14.93 -19.07 -17.57
N VAL A 18 13.70 -18.57 -17.53
CA VAL A 18 13.31 -17.55 -16.57
C VAL A 18 13.43 -18.24 -15.22
N GLU A 19 14.55 -18.03 -14.52
CA GLU A 19 14.71 -18.49 -13.17
C GLU A 19 13.46 -18.02 -12.42
N PRO A 20 12.74 -18.93 -11.72
CA PRO A 20 11.56 -18.53 -10.98
C PRO A 20 12.01 -17.42 -10.04
N VAL A 21 11.54 -16.19 -10.33
CA VAL A 21 11.95 -14.96 -9.66
C VAL A 21 12.05 -15.27 -8.19
N SER A 22 13.30 -15.30 -7.77
CA SER A 22 13.75 -15.77 -6.48
C SER A 22 12.80 -15.25 -5.41
N LYS A 23 12.17 -16.20 -4.72
CA LYS A 23 11.45 -16.08 -3.45
C LYS A 23 11.48 -14.64 -2.98
N THR A 24 10.38 -13.91 -3.18
CA THR A 24 10.15 -12.58 -2.59
C THR A 24 10.73 -12.63 -1.20
N LYS A 25 11.92 -12.05 -1.01
CA LYS A 25 12.61 -12.07 0.28
C LYS A 25 11.55 -11.59 1.24
N LYS A 26 11.13 -12.44 2.20
CA LYS A 26 10.26 -12.02 3.30
C LYS A 26 10.94 -10.78 3.84
N LYS A 27 10.42 -9.60 3.47
CA LYS A 27 11.00 -8.31 3.82
C LYS A 27 11.11 -8.40 5.33
N LEU A 28 12.34 -8.44 5.86
CA LEU A 28 12.59 -8.55 7.29
C LEU A 28 11.72 -7.48 7.93
N THR A 29 10.61 -7.92 8.53
CA THR A 29 9.62 -7.05 9.11
C THR A 29 10.29 -6.47 10.33
N ALA A 30 10.98 -5.34 10.14
CA ALA A 30 11.76 -4.65 11.17
C ALA A 30 10.90 -4.55 12.42
N LYS A 31 11.30 -5.24 13.50
CA LYS A 31 10.44 -5.40 14.67
C LYS A 31 10.12 -4.02 15.23
N LEU A 32 8.84 -3.70 15.33
CA LEU A 32 8.39 -2.44 15.90
C LEU A 32 8.40 -2.55 17.42
N PRO A 33 8.80 -1.48 18.13
CA PRO A 33 8.60 -1.41 19.57
C PRO A 33 7.10 -1.55 19.91
N PRO A 34 6.74 -2.18 21.05
CA PRO A 34 5.34 -2.42 21.41
C PRO A 34 4.48 -1.16 21.41
N HIS A 35 4.97 -0.07 22.01
CA HIS A 35 4.25 1.20 22.06
C HIS A 35 3.95 1.80 20.68
N VAL A 36 4.83 1.57 19.68
CA VAL A 36 4.59 2.02 18.31
C VAL A 36 3.54 1.14 17.64
N GLN A 37 3.62 -0.16 17.86
CA GLN A 37 2.64 -1.11 17.33
C GLN A 37 1.23 -0.81 17.87
N ASP A 38 1.11 -0.55 19.17
CA ASP A 38 -0.17 -0.21 19.82
C ASP A 38 -0.79 1.07 19.25
N VAL A 39 0.03 2.11 19.00
CA VAL A 39 -0.45 3.36 18.37
C VAL A 39 -0.91 3.11 16.94
N VAL A 40 -0.18 2.31 16.16
CA VAL A 40 -0.60 2.00 14.79
C VAL A 40 -1.85 1.14 14.79
N ASP A 41 -1.98 0.15 15.67
CA ASP A 41 -3.15 -0.73 15.73
C ASP A 41 -4.40 0.01 16.22
N GLY A 42 -4.24 0.89 17.21
CA GLY A 42 -5.29 1.77 17.73
C GLY A 42 -5.67 2.92 16.79
N ALA A 43 -4.96 3.11 15.67
CA ALA A 43 -5.32 4.13 14.69
C ALA A 43 -6.71 3.88 14.08
N THR A 44 -7.53 4.93 14.08
CA THR A 44 -8.81 4.94 13.37
C THR A 44 -8.61 5.46 11.95
N ILE A 45 -9.11 4.74 10.96
CA ILE A 45 -8.90 5.05 9.55
C ILE A 45 -10.26 5.22 8.88
N ASN A 46 -10.51 6.42 8.39
CA ASN A 46 -11.76 6.82 7.76
C ASN A 46 -11.51 7.27 6.33
N VAL A 47 -12.34 6.81 5.40
CA VAL A 47 -12.33 7.30 4.01
C VAL A 47 -13.28 8.50 3.95
N LYS A 48 -12.77 9.69 3.60
CA LYS A 48 -13.58 10.93 3.64
C LYS A 48 -14.20 11.33 2.30
N SER A 49 -13.56 11.07 1.15
CA SER A 49 -14.17 11.37 -0.16
C SER A 49 -13.49 10.63 -1.31
N TYR A 50 -14.25 10.41 -2.38
CA TYR A 50 -13.80 10.13 -3.74
C TYR A 50 -14.04 11.42 -4.54
N ASP A 51 -12.99 11.98 -5.11
CA ASP A 51 -13.07 13.06 -6.08
C ASP A 51 -12.52 12.51 -7.40
N GLU A 52 -13.20 12.72 -8.52
CA GLU A 52 -12.80 12.15 -9.81
C GLU A 52 -11.41 12.63 -10.25
N GLU A 53 -10.99 13.82 -9.80
CA GLU A 53 -9.65 14.37 -10.06
C GLU A 53 -8.59 13.90 -9.06
N ASN A 54 -8.95 13.70 -7.79
CA ASN A 54 -7.99 13.52 -6.68
C ASN A 54 -8.00 12.10 -6.05
N GLY A 55 -8.93 11.23 -6.46
CA GLY A 55 -9.10 9.89 -5.92
C GLY A 55 -9.59 9.86 -4.48
N TYR A 56 -9.35 8.74 -3.79
CA TYR A 56 -9.79 8.54 -2.41
C TYR A 56 -8.87 9.24 -1.41
N ARG A 57 -9.45 10.11 -0.56
CA ARG A 57 -8.76 10.68 0.61
C ARG A 57 -9.01 9.85 1.86
N VAL A 58 -7.93 9.32 2.43
CA VAL A 58 -7.96 8.53 3.67
C VAL A 58 -7.46 9.38 4.82
N LEU A 59 -8.34 9.65 5.78
CA LEU A 59 -8.01 10.30 7.04
C LEU A 59 -7.61 9.23 8.08
N VAL A 60 -6.43 9.37 8.62
CA VAL A 60 -5.92 8.59 9.75
C VAL A 60 -6.02 9.46 11.01
N ASN A 61 -6.51 8.86 12.08
CA ASN A 61 -6.51 9.45 13.41
C ASN A 61 -5.72 8.52 14.34
N THR A 62 -4.64 9.04 14.93
CA THR A 62 -3.89 8.34 15.98
C THR A 62 -3.73 9.23 17.21
N SER A 63 -3.63 8.60 18.38
CA SER A 63 -3.45 9.31 19.65
C SER A 63 -2.17 10.16 19.68
N LEU A 64 -1.13 9.75 18.96
CA LEU A 64 0.19 10.38 19.00
C LEU A 64 0.44 11.36 17.84
N MET A 65 -0.09 11.10 16.65
CA MET A 65 0.14 11.91 15.44
C MET A 65 -1.04 12.82 15.09
N GLY A 66 -2.13 12.73 15.88
CA GLY A 66 -3.38 13.43 15.61
C GLY A 66 -4.03 12.97 14.31
N HIS A 67 -4.69 13.91 13.63
CA HIS A 67 -5.37 13.67 12.36
C HIS A 67 -4.46 14.01 11.17
N PHE A 68 -4.43 13.13 10.15
CA PHE A 68 -3.68 13.36 8.91
C PHE A 68 -4.21 12.58 7.72
N TYR A 69 -3.87 13.03 6.52
CA TYR A 69 -4.16 12.30 5.30
C TYR A 69 -2.95 11.45 4.89
N ILE A 70 -3.20 10.25 4.35
CA ILE A 70 -2.13 9.36 3.87
C ILE A 70 -1.35 9.98 2.69
N ALA A 71 -1.90 10.98 2.02
CA ALA A 71 -1.24 11.72 0.93
C ALA A 71 -0.19 12.74 1.41
N ASP A 72 -0.15 13.05 2.71
CA ASP A 72 0.81 14.01 3.28
C ASP A 72 2.21 13.37 3.42
N ASP A 73 3.23 14.18 3.72
CA ASP A 73 4.56 13.68 4.12
C ASP A 73 4.46 12.86 5.41
N LEU A 74 4.32 11.53 5.24
CA LEU A 74 4.24 10.57 6.34
C LEU A 74 5.58 10.34 7.00
N THR A 75 6.70 10.53 6.27
CA THR A 75 8.05 10.24 6.79
C THR A 75 8.39 11.19 7.91
N GLY A 76 8.36 12.51 7.65
CA GLY A 76 8.66 13.51 8.66
C GLY A 76 7.70 13.45 9.85
N ARG A 77 6.43 13.09 9.61
CA ARG A 77 5.44 12.95 10.68
C ARG A 77 5.71 11.74 11.56
N VAL A 78 6.06 10.58 10.99
CA VAL A 78 6.39 9.37 11.75
C VAL A 78 7.68 9.56 12.53
N GLU A 79 8.71 10.17 11.95
CA GLU A 79 9.97 10.47 12.64
C GLU A 79 9.77 11.43 13.82
N LYS A 80 8.93 12.46 13.65
CA LYS A 80 8.59 13.40 14.72
C LYS A 80 7.78 12.74 15.84
N ALA A 81 6.86 11.84 15.50
CA ALA A 81 6.02 11.18 16.49
C ALA A 81 6.74 10.06 17.24
N PHE A 82 7.69 9.39 16.59
CA PHE A 82 8.45 8.28 17.16
C PHE A 82 9.96 8.53 17.04
N PRO A 83 10.50 9.44 17.87
CA PRO A 83 11.93 9.68 17.89
C PRO A 83 12.66 8.40 18.30
N GLY A 84 13.71 8.04 17.55
CA GLY A 84 14.52 6.84 17.80
C GLY A 84 14.12 5.59 17.02
N LEU A 85 13.11 5.66 16.15
CA LEU A 85 12.92 4.63 15.13
C LEU A 85 14.03 4.69 14.08
N ASN A 86 14.49 3.53 13.66
CA ASN A 86 15.36 3.44 12.49
C ASN A 86 14.54 3.57 11.19
N GLU A 87 15.22 3.89 10.08
CA GLU A 87 14.57 4.09 8.78
C GLU A 87 13.67 2.92 8.37
N SER A 88 14.11 1.68 8.61
CA SER A 88 13.33 0.48 8.28
C SER A 88 12.03 0.35 9.08
N GLN A 89 12.03 0.81 10.35
CA GLN A 89 10.85 0.86 11.21
C GLN A 89 9.92 1.98 10.77
N VAL A 90 10.45 3.17 10.43
CA VAL A 90 9.68 4.29 9.88
C VAL A 90 8.96 3.84 8.61
N GLN A 91 9.68 3.25 7.65
CA GLN A 91 9.08 2.70 6.43
C GLN A 91 8.04 1.62 6.71
N ARG A 92 8.23 0.80 7.75
CA ARG A 92 7.25 -0.21 8.15
C ARG A 92 5.96 0.43 8.68
N VAL A 93 6.06 1.45 9.54
CA VAL A 93 4.88 2.19 10.05
C VAL A 93 4.11 2.81 8.90
N ILE A 94 4.81 3.49 7.98
CA ILE A 94 4.20 4.07 6.77
C ILE A 94 3.50 2.99 5.95
N ALA A 95 4.17 1.85 5.70
CA ALA A 95 3.58 0.74 4.97
C ALA A 95 2.31 0.19 5.64
N MET A 96 2.27 0.13 6.98
CA MET A 96 1.08 -0.28 7.73
C MET A 96 -0.07 0.72 7.55
N PHE A 97 0.18 2.02 7.67
CA PHE A 97 -0.85 3.04 7.42
C PHE A 97 -1.37 2.99 5.98
N VAL A 98 -0.49 2.90 4.98
CA VAL A 98 -0.87 2.78 3.57
C VAL A 98 -1.67 1.50 3.32
N ALA A 99 -1.25 0.36 3.87
CA ALA A 99 -1.96 -0.91 3.70
C ALA A 99 -3.36 -0.85 4.32
N ARG A 100 -3.48 -0.33 5.55
CA ARG A 100 -4.79 -0.16 6.20
C ARG A 100 -5.65 0.87 5.48
N GLY A 101 -5.07 1.93 4.94
CA GLY A 101 -5.77 2.92 4.11
C GLY A 101 -6.32 2.32 2.81
N LYS A 102 -5.51 1.55 2.09
CA LYS A 102 -5.96 0.77 0.91
C LYS A 102 -7.06 -0.21 1.27
N ALA A 103 -6.95 -0.89 2.41
CA ALA A 103 -7.99 -1.80 2.89
C ALA A 103 -9.29 -1.04 3.25
N ALA A 104 -9.18 0.15 3.85
CA ALA A 104 -10.32 1.01 4.14
C ALA A 104 -11.01 1.49 2.86
N ILE A 105 -10.26 1.90 1.83
CA ILE A 105 -10.79 2.25 0.50
C ILE A 105 -11.50 1.03 -0.12
N ALA A 106 -10.86 -0.14 -0.11
CA ALA A 106 -11.45 -1.36 -0.64
C ALA A 106 -12.77 -1.74 0.08
N ARG A 107 -12.84 -1.53 1.40
CA ARG A 107 -14.04 -1.77 2.23
C ARG A 107 -15.12 -0.71 2.04
N ALA A 108 -14.74 0.55 1.80
CA ALA A 108 -15.68 1.65 1.53
C ALA A 108 -16.49 1.44 0.25
N ARG A 109 -16.11 0.44 -0.58
CA ARG A 109 -16.69 0.05 -1.87
C ARG A 109 -16.54 1.13 -2.95
N LEU A 110 -15.78 0.78 -3.98
CA LEU A 110 -15.93 1.26 -5.35
C LEU A 110 -17.41 1.56 -5.66
N PRO A 111 -17.83 2.79 -6.06
CA PRO A 111 -18.83 2.83 -7.11
C PRO A 111 -18.24 1.98 -8.23
N GLY A 112 -18.99 0.97 -8.69
CA GLY A 112 -18.49 -0.07 -9.58
C GLY A 112 -17.66 0.49 -10.73
N LYS A 113 -16.77 -0.33 -11.31
CA LYS A 113 -16.03 -0.05 -12.57
C LYS A 113 -16.79 1.02 -13.36
N PRO A 114 -16.19 2.16 -13.72
CA PRO A 114 -16.92 3.21 -14.42
C PRO A 114 -17.72 2.53 -15.51
N LYS A 115 -19.06 2.59 -15.43
CA LYS A 115 -19.85 2.24 -16.59
C LYS A 115 -19.30 3.17 -17.65
N ARG A 116 -18.69 2.60 -18.70
CA ARG A 116 -18.51 3.33 -19.94
C ARG A 116 -19.93 3.68 -20.38
N ASN A 117 -20.43 4.82 -19.91
CA ASN A 117 -21.60 5.44 -20.47
C ASN A 117 -21.14 6.01 -21.80
N PHE A 118 -21.09 5.12 -22.79
CA PHE A 118 -21.23 5.52 -24.19
C PHE A 118 -22.68 5.95 -24.37
N VAL A 119 -22.98 7.20 -24.02
CA VAL A 119 -24.22 7.95 -24.32
C VAL A 119 -23.79 9.43 -24.20
N THR A 120 -23.38 10.14 -25.26
CA THR A 120 -24.20 10.73 -26.34
C THR A 120 -25.41 11.49 -25.80
N ASP A 121 -25.29 12.81 -25.60
CA ASP A 121 -26.31 13.87 -25.83
C ASP A 121 -25.76 15.18 -25.24
N TRP A 122 -25.29 16.11 -26.09
CA TRP A 122 -25.99 17.29 -26.61
C TRP A 122 -26.14 18.44 -25.58
N ASP A 123 -25.19 19.38 -25.64
CA ASP A 123 -25.45 20.83 -25.69
C ASP A 123 -24.47 21.44 -26.72
#